data_AF-N8UTB3-F1
#
_entry.id   AF-N8UTB3-F1
#
_cell.length_a   1.000
_cell.length_b   1.000
_cell.length_c   1.000
_cell.angle_alpha   90.00
_cell.angle_beta   90.00
_cell.angle_gamma   90.00
#
_symmetry.space_group_name_H-M   'P 1'
#
loop_
_entity.id
_entity.type
_entity.pdbx_description
1 polymer ?
#
loop_
_entity_poly.entity_id
_entity_poly.type
_entity_poly.pdbx_seq_one_letter_code
_entity_poly.pdbx_strand_id
1 'polypeptide(L)'
;MTLEKAKKRGRPSQLLQMAELHAFVEFLLEKDPRSELQNQVIDALQAEDFNFEMLSEAQQILVKEALKPYREHLKLQLLFDELVRTPGRTKYEEKFLELYQDYKKDDLDPAEMNILKTMCTRYLNFKAQKLEYSDLELYLSQIQKKDAGKKRKAENQRKFEVGGGVLSLYKVKDDENLDSKKFLKGIEIDRFLAGKFRQSQLYKKVWALERPNTEKYQLLFEVLHQLSGYSLKGQTLTLLDLAIIDAQKKIKSRSEKE
;
A
#
# COMPACT_ATOMS: atom_id res chain seq x y z
N MET A 1 5.46 59.26 10.46
CA MET A 1 5.73 58.35 9.33
C MET A 1 4.84 57.12 9.47
N THR A 2 3.72 57.10 8.77
CA THR A 2 2.83 55.94 8.67
C THR A 2 3.46 54.91 7.75
N LEU A 3 3.89 53.78 8.30
CA LEU A 3 4.37 52.63 7.53
C LEU A 3 3.19 52.07 6.72
N GLU A 4 3.19 52.32 5.41
CA GLU A 4 2.30 51.61 4.49
C GLU A 4 2.57 50.11 4.60
N LYS A 5 1.57 49.35 5.07
CA LYS A 5 1.60 47.89 5.07
C LYS A 5 1.65 47.42 3.62
N ALA A 6 2.62 46.57 3.31
CA ALA A 6 2.80 45.94 2.01
C ALA A 6 1.47 45.37 1.48
N LYS A 7 1.13 45.71 0.23
CA LYS A 7 0.01 45.12 -0.53
C LYS A 7 0.16 43.59 -0.55
N LYS A 8 -0.57 42.90 0.33
CA LYS A 8 -0.63 41.43 0.34
C LYS A 8 -1.35 40.96 -0.93
N ARG A 9 -0.61 40.22 -1.76
CA ARG A 9 -1.13 39.50 -2.93
C ARG A 9 -2.32 38.62 -2.51
N GLY A 10 -3.48 38.85 -3.13
CA GLY A 10 -4.63 37.94 -3.16
C GLY A 10 -5.17 37.47 -1.80
N ARG A 11 -5.82 38.33 -1.03
CA ARG A 11 -6.83 37.86 -0.05
C ARG A 11 -8.01 37.30 -0.85
N PRO A 12 -8.50 36.07 -0.61
CA PRO A 12 -9.87 35.73 -0.97
C PRO A 12 -10.78 36.83 -0.39
N SER A 13 -11.76 37.33 -1.14
CA SER A 13 -12.73 38.29 -0.57
C SER A 13 -13.30 37.70 0.73
N GLN A 14 -13.49 38.50 1.78
CA GLN A 14 -13.98 38.01 3.09
C GLN A 14 -15.21 37.09 2.94
N LEU A 15 -16.08 37.38 1.97
CA LEU A 15 -17.24 36.55 1.60
C LEU A 15 -16.88 35.14 1.08
N LEU A 16 -15.81 34.99 0.30
CA LEU A 16 -15.32 33.69 -0.17
C LEU A 16 -14.72 32.87 0.98
N GLN A 17 -14.10 33.54 1.95
CA GLN A 17 -13.58 32.91 3.16
C GLN A 17 -14.72 32.44 4.08
N MET A 18 -15.77 33.25 4.24
CA MET A 18 -16.93 32.90 5.06
C MET A 18 -17.69 31.70 4.49
N ALA A 19 -17.95 31.71 3.17
CA ALA A 19 -18.57 30.57 2.48
C ALA A 19 -17.74 29.27 2.60
N GLU A 20 -16.41 29.36 2.51
CA GLU A 20 -15.51 28.22 2.73
C GLU A 20 -15.64 27.67 4.16
N LEU A 21 -15.74 28.55 5.17
CA LEU A 21 -15.87 28.14 6.57
C LEU A 21 -17.23 27.52 6.90
N HIS A 22 -18.31 28.03 6.30
CA HIS A 22 -19.64 27.41 6.41
C HIS A 22 -19.63 26.00 5.83
N ALA A 23 -19.17 25.84 4.59
CA ALA A 23 -19.11 24.54 3.93
C ALA A 23 -18.16 23.57 4.65
N PHE A 24 -17.10 24.08 5.28
CA PHE A 24 -16.22 23.29 6.13
C PHE A 24 -16.92 22.77 7.39
N VAL A 25 -17.69 23.61 8.08
CA VAL A 25 -18.45 23.18 9.27
C VAL A 25 -19.52 22.16 8.88
N GLU A 26 -20.25 22.36 7.78
CA GLU A 26 -21.20 21.36 7.27
C GLU A 26 -20.52 20.02 7.02
N PHE A 27 -19.36 20.01 6.35
CA PHE A 27 -18.56 18.81 6.13
C PHE A 27 -18.12 18.13 7.44
N LEU A 28 -17.77 18.90 8.48
CA LEU A 28 -17.46 18.32 9.78
C LEU A 28 -18.70 17.74 10.46
N LEU A 29 -19.86 18.39 10.31
CA LEU A 29 -21.11 17.96 10.91
C LEU A 29 -21.62 16.63 10.32
N GLU A 30 -21.32 16.36 9.05
CA GLU A 30 -21.60 15.08 8.39
C GLU A 30 -20.77 13.90 8.91
N LYS A 31 -19.66 14.17 9.61
CA LYS A 31 -18.82 13.13 10.19
C LYS A 31 -19.31 12.74 11.58
N ASP A 32 -19.46 11.43 11.80
CA ASP A 32 -19.75 10.83 13.10
C ASP A 32 -18.91 9.54 13.25
N PRO A 33 -18.02 9.41 14.26
CA PRO A 33 -17.74 10.35 15.36
C PRO A 33 -16.77 11.48 15.00
N ARG A 34 -16.97 12.65 15.62
CA ARG A 34 -16.07 13.82 15.52
C ARG A 34 -15.00 13.80 16.61
N SER A 35 -13.81 14.32 16.29
CA SER A 35 -12.76 14.54 17.27
C SER A 35 -13.03 15.76 18.16
N GLU A 36 -12.39 15.81 19.33
CA GLU A 36 -12.46 16.97 20.22
C GLU A 36 -12.01 18.26 19.53
N LEU A 37 -10.95 18.19 18.73
CA LEU A 37 -10.46 19.32 17.92
C LEU A 37 -11.50 19.79 16.90
N GLN A 38 -12.23 18.87 16.26
CA GLN A 38 -13.28 19.23 15.30
C GLN A 38 -14.44 19.95 16.01
N ASN A 39 -14.86 19.47 17.18
CA ASN A 39 -15.90 20.15 17.97
C ASN A 39 -15.44 21.55 18.41
N GLN A 40 -14.22 21.70 18.93
CA GLN A 40 -13.65 23.00 19.30
C GLN A 40 -13.61 24.00 18.13
N VAL A 41 -13.29 23.51 16.93
CA VAL A 41 -13.26 24.33 15.72
C VAL A 41 -14.67 24.75 15.27
N ILE A 42 -15.65 23.85 15.36
CA ILE A 42 -17.06 24.19 15.07
C ILE A 42 -17.56 25.26 16.03
N ASP A 43 -17.37 25.06 17.34
CA ASP A 43 -17.84 25.99 18.37
C ASP A 43 -17.20 27.38 18.19
N ALA A 44 -15.89 27.43 17.93
CA ALA A 44 -15.19 28.69 17.69
C ALA A 44 -15.70 29.43 16.45
N LEU A 45 -15.97 28.70 15.35
CA LEU A 45 -16.47 29.31 14.12
C LEU A 45 -17.92 29.79 14.25
N GLN A 46 -18.78 29.04 14.94
CA GLN A 46 -20.18 29.42 15.15
C GLN A 46 -20.32 30.62 16.12
N ALA A 47 -19.48 30.70 17.16
CA ALA A 47 -19.51 31.79 18.13
C ALA A 47 -19.23 33.16 17.50
N GLU A 48 -18.36 33.20 16.47
CA GLU A 48 -17.96 34.42 15.77
C GLU A 48 -18.67 34.60 14.42
N ASP A 49 -19.80 33.91 14.18
CA ASP A 49 -20.55 33.95 12.91
C ASP A 49 -19.64 33.78 11.67
N PHE A 50 -18.72 32.81 11.75
CA PHE A 50 -17.75 32.47 10.70
C PHE A 50 -16.79 33.61 10.34
N ASN A 51 -16.71 34.67 11.15
CA ASN A 51 -15.77 35.77 10.98
C ASN A 51 -14.37 35.37 11.49
N PHE A 52 -13.54 34.87 10.58
CA PHE A 52 -12.18 34.43 10.89
C PHE A 52 -11.30 35.51 11.54
N GLU A 53 -11.53 36.80 11.24
CA GLU A 53 -10.70 37.88 11.79
C GLU A 53 -11.02 38.17 13.27
N MET A 54 -12.20 37.76 13.77
CA MET A 54 -12.60 37.93 15.18
C MET A 54 -12.11 36.80 16.08
N LEU A 55 -11.69 35.67 15.51
CA LEU A 55 -11.09 34.56 16.26
C LEU A 55 -9.77 34.99 16.90
N SER A 56 -9.51 34.49 18.11
CA SER A 56 -8.19 34.62 18.75
C SER A 56 -7.10 33.96 17.90
N GLU A 57 -5.84 34.38 18.06
CA GLU A 57 -4.72 33.82 17.29
C GLU A 57 -4.61 32.29 17.44
N ALA A 58 -4.86 31.77 18.64
CA ALA A 58 -4.88 30.33 18.90
C ALA A 58 -5.99 29.63 18.11
N GLN A 59 -7.22 30.16 18.13
CA GLN A 59 -8.34 29.61 17.36
C GLN A 59 -8.08 29.69 15.85
N GLN A 60 -7.49 30.78 15.36
CA GLN A 60 -7.11 30.91 13.95
C GLN A 60 -6.12 29.83 13.50
N ILE A 61 -5.17 29.45 14.36
CA ILE A 61 -4.23 28.37 14.09
C ILE A 61 -4.96 27.03 14.03
N LEU A 62 -5.82 26.73 15.00
CA LEU A 62 -6.60 25.49 15.04
C LEU A 62 -7.51 25.34 13.81
N VAL A 63 -8.24 26.40 13.45
CA VAL A 63 -9.10 26.43 12.26
C VAL A 63 -8.26 26.20 11.00
N LYS A 64 -7.10 26.86 10.86
CA LYS A 64 -6.22 26.66 9.70
C LYS A 64 -5.71 25.22 9.60
N GLU A 65 -5.37 24.59 10.71
CA GLU A 65 -4.91 23.20 10.72
C GLU A 65 -6.05 22.25 10.36
N ALA A 66 -7.22 22.43 10.97
CA ALA A 66 -8.41 21.61 10.72
C ALA A 66 -8.98 21.80 9.31
N LEU A 67 -8.74 22.94 8.67
CA LEU A 67 -9.11 23.20 7.27
C LEU A 67 -8.26 22.45 6.25
N LYS A 68 -7.02 22.06 6.56
CA LYS A 68 -6.14 21.44 5.57
C LYS A 68 -6.74 20.17 4.96
N PRO A 69 -7.24 19.19 5.74
CA PRO A 69 -7.84 17.99 5.19
C PRO A 69 -9.11 18.28 4.38
N TYR A 70 -9.90 19.27 4.81
CA TYR A 70 -11.10 19.70 4.07
C TYR A 70 -10.75 20.30 2.71
N ARG A 71 -9.76 21.20 2.65
CA ARG A 71 -9.30 21.78 1.37
C ARG A 71 -8.76 20.73 0.41
N GLU A 72 -8.09 19.69 0.93
CA GLU A 72 -7.68 18.53 0.12
C GLU A 72 -8.89 17.76 -0.40
N HIS A 73 -9.86 17.45 0.46
CA HIS A 73 -11.11 16.79 0.08
C HIS A 73 -11.85 17.57 -1.02
N LEU A 74 -12.01 18.89 -0.82
CA LEU A 74 -12.70 19.77 -1.76
C LEU A 74 -12.02 19.79 -3.13
N LYS A 75 -10.68 19.81 -3.19
CA LYS A 75 -9.96 19.72 -4.47
C LYS A 75 -10.23 18.40 -5.20
N LEU A 76 -10.24 17.29 -4.48
CA LEU A 76 -10.54 15.98 -5.05
C LEU A 76 -11.99 15.93 -5.56
N GLN A 77 -12.94 16.45 -4.78
CA GLN A 77 -14.35 16.49 -5.14
C GLN A 77 -14.61 17.37 -6.38
N LEU A 78 -14.05 18.57 -6.43
CA LEU A 78 -14.20 19.47 -7.58
C LEU A 78 -13.64 18.84 -8.85
N LEU A 79 -12.49 18.16 -8.76
CA LEU A 79 -11.93 17.44 -9.91
C LEU A 79 -12.82 16.26 -10.32
N PHE A 80 -13.36 15.50 -9.36
CA PHE A 80 -14.30 14.43 -9.65
C PHE A 80 -15.55 14.95 -10.38
N ASP A 81 -16.17 16.00 -9.86
CA ASP A 81 -17.39 16.60 -10.44
C ASP A 81 -17.14 17.15 -11.85
N GLU A 82 -15.96 17.72 -12.10
CA GLU A 82 -15.51 18.10 -13.44
C GLU A 82 -15.42 16.88 -14.35
N LEU A 83 -14.63 15.87 -13.96
CA LEU A 83 -14.31 14.71 -14.80
C LEU A 83 -15.52 13.82 -15.10
N VAL A 84 -16.49 13.71 -14.18
CA VAL A 84 -17.73 12.96 -14.43
C VAL A 84 -18.53 13.55 -15.59
N ARG A 85 -18.45 14.86 -15.79
CA ARG A 85 -19.16 15.58 -16.86
C ARG A 85 -18.35 15.65 -18.16
N THR A 86 -17.08 15.27 -18.14
CA THR A 86 -16.19 15.33 -19.30
C THR A 86 -16.39 14.11 -20.21
N PRO A 87 -16.77 14.30 -21.49
CA PRO A 87 -16.80 13.21 -22.47
C PRO A 87 -15.37 12.85 -22.93
N GLY A 88 -15.15 11.59 -23.29
CA GLY A 88 -13.86 11.15 -23.89
C GLY A 88 -12.68 11.11 -22.90
N ARG A 89 -12.94 10.66 -21.66
CA ARG A 89 -11.94 10.57 -20.59
C ARG A 89 -10.73 9.70 -20.98
N THR A 90 -9.56 10.14 -20.55
CA THR A 90 -8.30 9.39 -20.65
C THR A 90 -8.23 8.30 -19.58
N LYS A 91 -7.31 7.33 -19.77
CA LYS A 91 -7.03 6.29 -18.76
C LYS A 91 -6.61 6.86 -17.41
N TYR A 92 -5.98 8.02 -17.43
CA TYR A 92 -5.60 8.74 -16.21
C TYR A 92 -6.81 9.20 -15.42
N GLU A 93 -7.75 9.85 -16.10
CA GLU A 93 -8.97 10.39 -15.53
C GLU A 93 -9.89 9.27 -15.05
N GLU A 94 -10.03 8.19 -15.83
CA GLU A 94 -10.76 6.99 -15.41
C GLU A 94 -10.19 6.40 -14.12
N LYS A 95 -8.85 6.25 -14.04
CA LYS A 95 -8.21 5.74 -12.83
C LYS A 95 -8.40 6.66 -11.63
N PHE A 96 -8.38 7.98 -11.84
CA PHE A 96 -8.68 8.95 -10.79
C PHE A 96 -10.11 8.77 -10.26
N LEU A 97 -11.09 8.62 -11.15
CA LEU A 97 -12.49 8.43 -10.78
C LEU A 97 -12.71 7.14 -9.99
N GLU A 98 -12.07 6.03 -10.38
CA GLU A 98 -12.09 4.77 -9.62
C GLU A 98 -11.58 4.98 -8.19
N LEU A 99 -10.37 5.51 -8.04
CA LEU A 99 -9.77 5.74 -6.72
C LEU A 99 -10.60 6.71 -5.87
N TYR A 100 -11.22 7.72 -6.49
CA TYR A 100 -12.08 8.65 -5.77
C TYR A 100 -13.40 8.01 -5.30
N GLN A 101 -13.93 7.00 -6.01
CA GLN A 101 -15.09 6.25 -5.52
C GLN A 101 -14.73 5.41 -4.29
N ASP A 102 -13.55 4.79 -4.28
CA ASP A 102 -13.06 4.05 -3.12
C ASP A 102 -12.75 5.00 -1.95
N TYR A 103 -12.26 6.22 -2.24
CA TYR A 103 -12.12 7.29 -1.25
C TYR A 103 -13.44 7.63 -0.55
N LYS A 104 -14.53 7.76 -1.31
CA LYS A 104 -15.85 8.08 -0.74
C LYS A 104 -16.40 6.98 0.16
N LYS A 105 -15.94 5.74 0.01
CA LYS A 105 -16.34 4.59 0.81
C LYS A 105 -15.42 4.35 2.02
N ASP A 106 -14.41 5.19 2.21
CA ASP A 106 -13.33 4.98 3.19
C ASP A 106 -12.57 3.64 3.00
N ASP A 107 -12.52 3.14 1.76
CA ASP A 107 -11.94 1.83 1.40
C ASP A 107 -10.48 1.91 0.91
N LEU A 108 -9.93 3.12 0.76
CA LEU A 108 -8.54 3.32 0.29
C LEU A 108 -7.50 3.04 1.37
N ASP A 109 -6.47 2.28 1.01
CA ASP A 109 -5.28 2.19 1.85
C ASP A 109 -4.44 3.51 1.81
N PRO A 110 -3.50 3.72 2.76
CA PRO A 110 -2.69 4.93 2.78
C PRO A 110 -1.82 5.15 1.52
N ALA A 111 -1.44 4.09 0.81
CA ALA A 111 -0.69 4.21 -0.44
C ALA A 111 -1.59 4.64 -1.59
N GLU A 112 -2.80 4.07 -1.71
CA GLU A 112 -3.79 4.43 -2.71
C GLU A 112 -4.31 5.86 -2.49
N MET A 113 -4.52 6.27 -1.23
CA MET A 113 -4.80 7.66 -0.86
C MET A 113 -3.71 8.61 -1.37
N ASN A 114 -2.43 8.26 -1.17
CA ASN A 114 -1.32 9.08 -1.66
C ASN A 114 -1.27 9.13 -3.19
N ILE A 115 -1.59 8.02 -3.87
CA ILE A 115 -1.70 7.98 -5.34
C ILE A 115 -2.80 8.93 -5.79
N LEU A 116 -4.01 8.85 -5.20
CA LEU A 116 -5.14 9.72 -5.51
C LEU A 116 -4.78 11.22 -5.35
N LYS A 117 -4.20 11.59 -4.21
CA LYS A 117 -3.75 12.98 -3.94
C LYS A 117 -2.72 13.46 -4.96
N THR A 118 -1.76 12.60 -5.28
CA THR A 118 -0.71 12.93 -6.25
C THR A 118 -1.30 13.07 -7.65
N MET A 119 -2.25 12.20 -8.01
CA MET A 119 -2.92 12.26 -9.31
C MET A 119 -3.70 13.57 -9.48
N CYS A 120 -4.50 13.94 -8.48
CA CYS A 120 -5.21 15.22 -8.47
C CYS A 120 -4.27 16.40 -8.64
N THR A 121 -3.20 16.45 -7.84
CA THR A 121 -2.23 17.53 -7.88
C THR A 121 -1.57 17.61 -9.25
N ARG A 122 -1.25 16.47 -9.87
CA ARG A 122 -0.55 16.46 -11.15
C ARG A 122 -1.46 16.83 -12.31
N TYR A 123 -2.71 16.38 -12.30
CA TYR A 123 -3.73 16.79 -13.26
C TYR A 123 -3.98 18.31 -13.21
N LEU A 124 -4.14 18.90 -12.03
CA LEU A 124 -4.36 20.34 -11.90
C LEU A 124 -3.16 21.16 -12.41
N ASN A 125 -1.93 20.72 -12.12
CA ASN A 125 -0.71 21.34 -12.65
C ASN A 125 -0.60 21.18 -14.17
N PHE A 126 -0.94 20.00 -14.69
CA PHE A 126 -0.97 19.70 -16.12
C PHE A 126 -1.93 20.64 -16.87
N LYS A 127 -3.16 20.80 -16.38
CA LYS A 127 -4.16 21.71 -16.93
C LYS A 127 -3.70 23.17 -16.88
N ALA A 128 -3.05 23.57 -15.79
CA ALA A 128 -2.48 24.92 -15.67
C ALA A 128 -1.33 25.18 -16.66
N GLN A 129 -0.54 24.15 -16.99
CA GLN A 129 0.61 24.25 -17.91
C GLN A 129 0.24 23.98 -19.38
N LYS A 130 -1.02 23.67 -19.69
CA LYS A 130 -1.51 23.35 -21.05
C LYS A 130 -0.66 22.28 -21.76
N LEU A 131 -0.26 21.25 -21.03
CA LEU A 131 0.54 20.13 -21.54
C LEU A 131 -0.33 19.12 -22.33
N GLU A 132 0.31 18.11 -22.94
CA GLU A 132 -0.37 17.06 -23.73
C GLU A 132 -0.72 15.82 -22.90
N TYR A 133 -1.90 15.21 -23.14
CA TYR A 133 -2.42 14.09 -22.33
C TYR A 133 -1.46 12.89 -22.20
N SER A 134 -0.55 12.71 -23.17
CA SER A 134 0.52 11.70 -23.15
C SER A 134 1.40 11.77 -21.90
N ASP A 135 1.62 12.96 -21.34
CA ASP A 135 2.41 13.16 -20.12
C ASP A 135 1.72 12.58 -18.87
N LEU A 136 0.40 12.70 -18.79
CA LEU A 136 -0.38 12.12 -17.70
C LEU A 136 -0.42 10.58 -17.80
N GLU A 137 -0.61 10.04 -19.00
CA GLU A 137 -0.59 8.60 -19.22
C GLU A 137 0.76 7.96 -18.91
N LEU A 138 1.86 8.64 -19.26
CA LEU A 138 3.20 8.22 -18.90
C LEU A 138 3.38 8.14 -17.38
N TYR A 139 2.86 9.13 -16.65
CA TYR A 139 2.91 9.14 -15.19
C TYR A 139 2.10 7.99 -14.57
N LEU A 140 0.89 7.73 -15.07
CA LEU A 140 0.10 6.57 -14.64
C LEU A 140 0.87 5.26 -14.87
N SER A 141 1.50 5.11 -16.03
CA SER A 141 2.35 3.95 -16.35
C SER A 141 3.48 3.77 -15.33
N GLN A 142 4.11 4.87 -14.90
CA GLN A 142 5.18 4.83 -13.89
C GLN A 142 4.67 4.38 -12.51
N ILE A 143 3.49 4.86 -12.08
CA ILE A 143 2.86 4.41 -10.82
C ILE A 143 2.59 2.90 -10.88
N GLN A 144 1.96 2.44 -11.96
CA GLN A 144 1.63 1.02 -12.16
C GLN A 144 2.90 0.15 -12.18
N LYS A 145 3.96 0.60 -12.85
CA LYS A 145 5.28 -0.08 -12.88
C LYS A 145 5.92 -0.15 -11.49
N LYS A 146 5.78 0.89 -10.67
CA LYS A 146 6.32 0.92 -9.30
C LYS A 146 5.60 -0.10 -8.41
N ASP A 147 4.28 -0.23 -8.51
CA ASP A 147 3.52 -1.21 -7.73
C ASP A 147 3.75 -2.64 -8.23
N ALA A 148 3.88 -2.84 -9.54
CA ALA A 148 4.34 -4.11 -10.11
C ALA A 148 5.77 -4.46 -9.64
N GLY A 149 6.65 -3.47 -9.53
CA GLY A 149 8.01 -3.61 -9.00
C GLY A 149 8.03 -4.04 -7.53
N LYS A 150 7.14 -3.48 -6.69
CA LYS A 150 6.98 -3.92 -5.28
C LYS A 150 6.51 -5.37 -5.19
N LYS A 151 5.51 -5.78 -6.00
CA LYS A 151 5.04 -7.17 -6.07
C LYS A 151 6.16 -8.13 -6.51
N ARG A 152 6.93 -7.76 -7.54
CA ARG A 152 8.12 -8.50 -7.99
C ARG A 152 9.22 -8.58 -6.92
N LYS A 153 9.42 -7.52 -6.12
CA LYS A 153 10.41 -7.53 -5.03
C LYS A 153 10.01 -8.48 -3.90
N ALA A 154 8.72 -8.52 -3.53
CA ALA A 154 8.20 -9.47 -2.55
C ALA A 154 8.25 -10.92 -3.04
N GLU A 155 7.92 -11.16 -4.31
CA GLU A 155 8.04 -12.49 -4.93
C GLU A 155 9.50 -12.94 -5.07
N ASN A 156 10.39 -12.03 -5.47
CA ASN A 156 11.82 -12.31 -5.56
C ASN A 156 12.41 -12.56 -4.18
N GLN A 157 12.01 -11.82 -3.14
CA GLN A 157 12.42 -12.06 -1.76
C GLN A 157 12.02 -13.48 -1.31
N ARG A 158 10.79 -13.93 -1.62
CA ARG A 158 10.34 -15.32 -1.37
C ARG A 158 11.14 -16.35 -2.16
N LYS A 159 11.45 -16.08 -3.43
CA LYS A 159 12.37 -16.91 -4.24
C LYS A 159 13.75 -16.96 -3.59
N PHE A 160 14.30 -15.87 -3.07
CA PHE A 160 15.59 -15.88 -2.39
C PHE A 160 15.56 -16.66 -1.06
N GLU A 161 14.50 -16.53 -0.27
CA GLU A 161 14.36 -17.20 1.03
C GLU A 161 14.26 -18.74 0.93
N VAL A 162 13.53 -19.23 -0.07
CA VAL A 162 13.29 -20.66 -0.31
C VAL A 162 14.31 -21.28 -1.29
N GLY A 163 15.20 -20.47 -1.86
CA GLY A 163 16.20 -20.94 -2.83
C GLY A 163 15.58 -21.20 -4.20
N GLY A 164 15.05 -20.15 -4.85
CA GLY A 164 14.06 -20.16 -5.93
C GLY A 164 14.43 -20.94 -7.19
N GLY A 165 15.71 -21.29 -7.37
CA GLY A 165 16.13 -22.31 -8.33
C GLY A 165 15.49 -23.67 -8.06
N VAL A 166 15.35 -24.07 -6.80
CA VAL A 166 14.76 -25.35 -6.38
C VAL A 166 13.24 -25.38 -6.60
N LEU A 167 12.53 -24.28 -6.33
CA LEU A 167 11.10 -24.18 -6.66
C LEU A 167 10.85 -24.14 -8.17
N SER A 168 11.72 -23.49 -8.96
CA SER A 168 11.57 -23.45 -10.43
C SER A 168 11.79 -24.82 -11.08
N LEU A 169 12.65 -25.68 -10.52
CA LEU A 169 12.78 -27.06 -11.00
C LEU A 169 11.57 -27.93 -10.63
N TYR A 170 10.93 -27.68 -9.49
CA TYR A 170 9.72 -28.39 -9.10
C TYR A 170 8.53 -28.01 -9.99
N LYS A 171 8.40 -26.73 -10.36
CA LYS A 171 7.35 -26.27 -11.29
C LYS A 171 7.47 -26.83 -12.72
N VAL A 172 8.61 -27.39 -13.11
CA VAL A 172 8.81 -27.97 -14.46
C VAL A 172 8.48 -29.47 -14.49
N LYS A 173 8.19 -30.11 -13.36
CA LYS A 173 7.78 -31.51 -13.34
C LYS A 173 6.65 -31.73 -12.33
N ASP A 174 5.42 -31.59 -12.81
CA ASP A 174 4.24 -32.27 -12.26
C ASP A 174 4.46 -33.79 -12.34
N ASP A 175 5.30 -34.30 -11.45
CA ASP A 175 5.61 -35.73 -11.33
C ASP A 175 5.01 -36.18 -9.99
N GLU A 176 3.78 -36.71 -10.04
CA GLU A 176 2.99 -37.14 -8.87
C GLU A 176 3.66 -38.28 -8.06
N ASN A 177 4.78 -38.83 -8.52
CA ASN A 177 5.49 -39.98 -7.92
C ASN A 177 6.86 -39.62 -7.31
N LEU A 178 6.94 -38.52 -6.56
CA LEU A 178 8.22 -37.97 -6.13
C LEU A 178 8.82 -38.69 -4.90
N ASP A 179 9.85 -39.52 -5.15
CA ASP A 179 10.69 -40.13 -4.12
C ASP A 179 11.71 -39.13 -3.55
N SER A 180 11.65 -38.89 -2.24
CA SER A 180 12.60 -38.05 -1.47
C SER A 180 14.07 -38.32 -1.79
N LYS A 181 14.46 -39.58 -2.07
CA LYS A 181 15.83 -39.94 -2.42
C LYS A 181 16.21 -39.50 -3.82
N LYS A 182 15.30 -39.58 -4.80
CA LYS A 182 15.54 -39.10 -6.17
C LYS A 182 15.68 -37.58 -6.21
N PHE A 183 14.87 -36.87 -5.42
CA PHE A 183 14.94 -35.42 -5.29
C PHE A 183 16.28 -34.93 -4.72
N LEU A 184 16.70 -35.51 -3.59
CA LEU A 184 17.97 -35.16 -2.96
C LEU A 184 19.15 -35.48 -3.88
N LYS A 185 19.12 -36.64 -4.56
CA LYS A 185 20.10 -36.97 -5.60
C LYS A 185 20.11 -35.95 -6.74
N GLY A 186 18.94 -35.48 -7.18
CA GLY A 186 18.84 -34.45 -8.23
C GLY A 186 19.50 -33.13 -7.83
N ILE A 187 19.31 -32.70 -6.57
CA ILE A 187 20.00 -31.51 -6.03
C ILE A 187 21.50 -31.77 -5.92
N GLU A 188 21.94 -32.95 -5.48
CA GLU A 188 23.36 -33.29 -5.34
C GLU A 188 24.09 -33.39 -6.69
N ILE A 189 23.43 -33.88 -7.73
CA ILE A 189 23.98 -34.04 -9.08
C ILE A 189 24.23 -32.68 -9.73
N ASP A 190 23.31 -31.72 -9.55
CA ASP A 190 23.47 -30.37 -10.09
C ASP A 190 24.25 -29.48 -9.11
N ARG A 191 25.57 -29.38 -9.33
CA ARG A 191 26.47 -28.58 -8.49
C ARG A 191 26.08 -27.11 -8.38
N PHE A 192 25.47 -26.54 -9.42
CA PHE A 192 25.04 -25.14 -9.41
C PHE A 192 23.82 -24.95 -8.51
N LEU A 193 22.83 -25.85 -8.63
CA LEU A 193 21.64 -25.86 -7.77
C LEU A 193 22.00 -26.18 -6.32
N ALA A 194 22.87 -27.17 -6.07
CA ALA A 194 23.37 -27.47 -4.72
C ALA A 194 24.01 -26.25 -4.06
N GLY A 195 24.84 -25.52 -4.81
CA GLY A 195 25.51 -24.31 -4.31
C GLY A 195 24.53 -23.20 -3.94
N LYS A 196 23.55 -22.92 -4.81
CA LYS A 196 22.50 -21.91 -4.54
C LYS A 196 21.56 -22.33 -3.42
N PHE A 197 21.24 -23.62 -3.33
CA PHE A 197 20.37 -24.14 -2.30
C PHE A 197 20.99 -24.08 -0.91
N ARG A 198 22.28 -24.41 -0.77
CA ARG A 198 23.03 -24.26 0.49
C ARG A 198 23.10 -22.82 1.00
N GLN A 199 22.97 -21.84 0.11
CA GLN A 199 22.96 -20.42 0.45
C GLN A 199 21.58 -19.92 0.95
N SER A 200 20.52 -20.70 0.73
CA SER A 200 19.15 -20.35 1.11
C SER A 200 18.95 -20.26 2.62
N GLN A 201 17.97 -19.47 3.05
CA GLN A 201 17.59 -19.39 4.47
C GLN A 201 16.95 -20.69 4.94
N LEU A 202 16.20 -21.39 4.08
CA LEU A 202 15.67 -22.72 4.36
C LEU A 202 16.76 -23.71 4.75
N TYR A 203 17.81 -23.84 3.92
CA TYR A 203 18.91 -24.74 4.19
C TYR A 203 19.59 -24.39 5.52
N LYS A 204 19.92 -23.11 5.73
CA LYS A 204 20.56 -22.64 6.97
C LYS A 204 19.72 -22.95 8.21
N LYS A 205 18.41 -22.68 8.17
CA LYS A 205 17.49 -22.94 9.28
C LYS A 205 17.36 -24.43 9.59
N VAL A 206 17.23 -25.28 8.58
CA VAL A 206 17.14 -26.74 8.78
C VAL A 206 18.48 -27.31 9.28
N TRP A 207 19.61 -26.82 8.76
CA TRP A 207 20.93 -27.33 9.14
C TRP A 207 21.35 -26.93 10.56
N ALA A 208 20.82 -25.82 11.07
CA ALA A 208 21.01 -25.37 12.44
C ALA A 208 20.26 -26.20 13.50
N LEU A 209 19.29 -27.04 13.10
CA LEU A 209 18.58 -27.91 14.04
C LEU A 209 19.50 -29.02 14.58
N GLU A 210 19.38 -29.37 15.84
CA GLU A 210 20.07 -30.53 16.43
C GLU A 210 19.31 -31.82 16.07
N ARG A 211 19.49 -32.28 14.83
CA ARG A 211 18.89 -33.52 14.30
C ARG A 211 19.88 -34.31 13.44
N PRO A 212 19.71 -35.64 13.32
CA PRO A 212 20.47 -36.44 12.37
C PRO A 212 20.34 -35.92 10.95
N ASN A 213 21.41 -36.06 10.14
CA ASN A 213 21.39 -35.58 8.76
C ASN A 213 20.25 -36.20 7.94
N THR A 214 19.93 -37.47 8.16
CA THR A 214 18.80 -38.17 7.53
C THR A 214 17.47 -37.47 7.77
N GLU A 215 17.18 -37.06 9.00
CA GLU A 215 15.98 -36.30 9.36
C GLU A 215 16.00 -34.88 8.79
N LYS A 216 17.16 -34.22 8.79
CA LYS A 216 17.31 -32.88 8.18
C LYS A 216 16.97 -32.90 6.70
N TYR A 217 17.41 -33.93 5.98
CA TYR A 217 17.09 -34.11 4.57
C TYR A 217 15.60 -34.39 4.33
N GLN A 218 14.96 -35.22 5.16
CA GLN A 218 13.52 -35.45 5.10
C GLN A 218 12.71 -34.19 5.42
N LEU A 219 13.14 -33.44 6.44
CA LEU A 219 12.50 -32.19 6.83
C LEU A 219 12.59 -31.17 5.71
N LEU A 220 13.76 -31.05 5.09
CA LEU A 220 13.98 -30.16 3.96
C LEU A 220 13.09 -30.50 2.76
N PHE A 221 12.92 -31.80 2.48
CA PHE A 221 12.00 -32.29 1.46
C PHE A 221 10.54 -31.95 1.78
N GLU A 222 10.06 -32.27 2.98
CA GLU A 222 8.68 -32.05 3.40
C GLU A 222 8.33 -30.56 3.46
N VAL A 223 9.27 -29.70 3.89
CA VAL A 223 9.12 -28.25 3.88
C VAL A 223 8.95 -27.71 2.46
N LEU A 224 9.77 -28.17 1.51
CA LEU A 224 9.64 -27.76 0.11
C LEU A 224 8.32 -28.24 -0.52
N HIS A 225 7.89 -29.46 -0.18
CA HIS A 225 6.61 -30.01 -0.62
C HIS A 225 5.41 -29.26 -0.05
N GLN A 226 5.46 -28.83 1.21
CA GLN A 226 4.42 -27.96 1.77
C GLN A 226 4.43 -26.57 1.14
N LEU A 227 5.62 -26.01 0.89
CA LEU A 227 5.76 -24.69 0.27
C LEU A 227 5.27 -24.67 -1.19
N SER A 228 5.33 -25.79 -1.92
CA SER A 228 4.75 -25.88 -3.26
C SER A 228 3.22 -25.94 -3.26
N GLY A 229 2.61 -26.45 -2.18
CA GLY A 229 1.15 -26.50 -2.00
C GLY A 229 0.53 -25.31 -1.25
N TYR A 230 1.34 -24.39 -0.71
CA TYR A 230 0.85 -23.28 0.12
C TYR A 230 0.39 -22.08 -0.71
N SER A 231 -0.91 -21.78 -0.70
CA SER A 231 -1.45 -20.44 -0.96
C SER A 231 -1.94 -19.86 0.36
N LEU A 232 -1.35 -18.79 0.90
CA LEU A 232 -1.92 -18.22 2.13
C LEU A 232 -1.92 -16.69 2.21
N LYS A 233 -3.14 -16.22 2.52
CA LYS A 233 -3.49 -14.88 2.96
C LYS A 233 -3.10 -14.73 4.44
N GLY A 234 -2.34 -13.68 4.74
CA GLY A 234 -2.28 -13.01 6.04
C GLY A 234 -1.94 -13.87 7.27
N GLN A 235 -0.65 -14.08 7.54
CA GLN A 235 -0.14 -14.37 8.90
C GLN A 235 1.23 -13.74 9.12
N THR A 236 1.52 -13.44 10.39
CA THR A 236 2.66 -12.67 10.91
C THR A 236 3.93 -13.50 11.14
N LEU A 237 3.85 -14.83 11.05
CA LEU A 237 5.01 -15.73 11.02
C LEU A 237 5.51 -15.87 9.57
N THR A 238 6.83 -15.93 9.35
CA THR A 238 7.33 -16.15 7.98
C THR A 238 6.85 -17.52 7.49
N LEU A 239 6.36 -17.58 6.25
CA LEU A 239 5.83 -18.79 5.60
C LEU A 239 6.78 -20.01 5.75
N LEU A 240 8.08 -19.73 5.78
CA LEU A 240 9.15 -20.70 5.99
C LEU A 240 9.11 -21.34 7.39
N ASP A 241 8.88 -20.55 8.43
CA ASP A 241 8.84 -21.04 9.82
C ASP A 241 7.59 -21.92 10.05
N LEU A 242 6.45 -21.53 9.48
CA LEU A 242 5.22 -22.32 9.52
C LEU A 242 5.40 -23.68 8.83
N ALA A 243 6.02 -23.69 7.64
CA ALA A 243 6.29 -24.94 6.92
C ALA A 243 7.29 -25.84 7.68
N ILE A 244 8.32 -25.28 8.32
CA ILE A 244 9.25 -26.06 9.15
C ILE A 244 8.51 -26.72 10.32
N ILE A 245 7.65 -25.97 11.03
CA ILE A 245 6.88 -26.49 12.16
C ILE A 245 5.92 -27.61 11.72
N ASP A 246 5.20 -27.42 10.61
CA ASP A 246 4.24 -28.41 10.12
C ASP A 246 4.94 -29.69 9.61
N ALA A 247 6.05 -29.55 8.90
CA ALA A 247 6.88 -30.66 8.47
C ALA A 247 7.46 -31.46 9.67
N GLN A 248 7.91 -30.78 10.73
CA GLN A 248 8.38 -31.43 11.95
C GLN A 248 7.27 -32.25 12.63
N LYS A 249 6.04 -31.72 12.68
CA LYS A 249 4.88 -32.43 13.23
C LYS A 249 4.56 -33.69 12.42
N LYS A 250 4.55 -33.61 11.09
CA LYS A 250 4.31 -34.76 10.22
C LYS A 250 5.36 -35.86 10.38
N ILE A 251 6.64 -35.50 10.41
CA ILE A 251 7.73 -36.47 10.59
C ILE A 251 7.58 -37.18 11.94
N LYS A 252 7.33 -36.44 13.02
CA LYS A 252 7.11 -37.02 14.35
C LYS A 252 5.92 -38.00 14.37
N SER A 253 4.82 -37.65 13.69
CA SER A 253 3.64 -38.54 13.61
C SER A 253 3.85 -39.81 12.78
N ARG A 254 4.82 -39.81 11.86
CA ARG A 254 5.21 -41.00 11.08
C ARG A 254 6.09 -41.92 11.91
N SER A 255 7.04 -41.37 12.67
CA SER A 255 7.92 -42.16 13.56
C SER A 255 7.20 -42.78 14.76
N GLU A 256 6.03 -42.27 15.15
CA GLU A 256 5.21 -42.84 16.23
C GLU A 256 4.26 -43.95 15.76
N LYS A 257 4.16 -44.19 14.44
CA LYS A 257 3.29 -45.20 13.82
C LYS A 257 4.05 -46.43 13.29
N GLU A 258 5.37 -46.39 13.30
CA GLU A 258 6.29 -47.52 13.04
C GLU A 258 6.73 -48.14 14.36
#